data_AF-Q97HH6-F1
#
_entry.id   AF-Q97HH6-F1
#
_cell.length_a   1.000
_cell.length_b   1.000
_cell.length_c   1.000
_cell.angle_alpha   90.00
_cell.angle_beta   90.00
_cell.angle_gamma   90.00
#
_symmetry.space_group_name_H-M   'P 1'
#
loop_
_entity.id
_entity.type
_entity.pdbx_description
1 polymer ?
#
loop_
_entity_poly.entity_id
_entity_poly.type
_entity_poly.pdbx_seq_one_letter_code
_entity_poly.pdbx_strand_id
1 'polypeptide(L)'
;MKYSIYKGKLYLSSIRNMKVRLRSRVYEEGFKELVDLLGNIHNDIFIKEVTIEDVDIIYNIEYKVIYKGREFIPWAVGKFILDTGKITLGTNDEKEARLYNFKKVEQFVFKKEVEIEEVDALIEIKKPILKFESMGEQVTRIEPKYIKDYLKKLLE
;
A
#
# COMPACT_ATOMS: atom_id res chain seq x y z
N MET A 1 -2.68 3.13 -0.41
CA MET A 1 -2.40 4.07 0.72
C MET A 1 -1.51 5.19 0.20
N LYS A 2 -1.56 6.38 0.82
CA LYS A 2 -0.74 7.55 0.43
C LYS A 2 0.42 7.72 1.40
N TYR A 3 1.60 7.97 0.87
CA TYR A 3 2.80 8.21 1.64
C TYR A 3 3.48 9.48 1.17
N SER A 4 4.19 10.13 2.09
CA SER A 4 4.99 11.31 1.82
C SER A 4 6.39 11.14 2.39
N ILE A 5 7.39 11.60 1.64
CA ILE A 5 8.72 11.82 2.21
C ILE A 5 8.80 13.28 2.63
N TYR A 6 9.15 13.51 3.90
CA TYR A 6 9.33 14.84 4.47
C TYR A 6 10.66 14.87 5.21
N LYS A 7 11.57 15.76 4.79
CA LYS A 7 12.93 15.86 5.32
C LYS A 7 13.66 14.50 5.29
N GLY A 8 13.48 13.75 4.20
CA GLY A 8 14.08 12.43 4.00
C GLY A 8 13.46 11.28 4.79
N LYS A 9 12.39 11.51 5.57
CA LYS A 9 11.68 10.46 6.33
C LYS A 9 10.34 10.11 5.70
N LEU A 10 9.97 8.82 5.75
CA LEU A 10 8.71 8.30 5.23
C LEU A 10 7.59 8.46 6.26
N TYR A 11 6.44 8.99 5.82
CA TYR A 11 5.24 9.12 6.62
C TYR A 11 4.02 8.60 5.87
N LEU A 12 3.09 7.96 6.60
CA LEU A 12 1.73 7.81 6.11
C LEU A 12 1.09 9.20 6.04
N SER A 13 0.46 9.52 4.91
CA SER A 13 -0.08 10.86 4.70
C SER A 13 -1.51 10.86 4.16
N SER A 14 -2.20 11.96 4.41
CA SER A 14 -3.46 12.29 3.77
C SER A 14 -3.43 13.74 3.27
N ILE A 15 -4.13 14.01 2.18
CA ILE A 15 -4.16 15.33 1.57
C ILE A 15 -5.56 15.90 1.70
N ARG A 16 -5.67 17.11 2.25
CA ARG A 16 -6.93 17.88 2.32
C ARG A 16 -6.61 19.36 2.16
N ASN A 17 -7.35 20.08 1.32
CA ASN A 17 -7.20 21.53 1.11
C ASN A 17 -5.74 21.94 0.85
N MET A 18 -5.05 21.22 -0.04
CA MET A 18 -3.61 21.39 -0.36
C MET A 18 -2.63 21.26 0.81
N LYS A 19 -3.09 20.81 1.98
CA LYS A 19 -2.23 20.43 3.08
C LYS A 19 -1.97 18.94 3.09
N VAL A 20 -0.75 18.57 3.44
CA VAL A 20 -0.32 17.21 3.68
C VAL A 20 -0.30 16.99 5.18
N ARG A 21 -1.16 16.09 5.64
CA ARG A 21 -1.20 15.64 7.02
C ARG A 21 -0.34 14.39 7.16
N LEU A 22 0.83 14.54 7.78
CA LEU A 22 1.79 13.48 8.09
C LEU A 22 1.42 12.82 9.41
N ARG A 23 1.51 11.48 9.48
CA ARG A 23 1.24 10.71 10.70
C ARG A 23 2.50 9.94 11.14
N SER A 24 2.78 10.00 12.43
CA SER A 24 3.82 9.21 13.10
C SER A 24 3.25 8.46 14.30
N ARG A 25 3.89 7.35 14.66
CA ARG A 25 3.64 6.58 15.89
C ARG A 25 4.57 6.98 17.05
N VAL A 26 5.58 7.80 16.74
CA VAL A 26 6.54 8.30 17.72
C VAL A 26 6.50 9.82 17.68
N TYR A 27 6.63 10.45 18.86
CA TYR A 27 6.69 11.90 18.93
C TYR A 27 7.91 12.44 18.18
N GLU A 28 7.68 13.49 17.39
CA GLU A 28 8.72 14.24 16.68
C GLU A 28 8.45 15.73 16.81
N GLU A 29 9.51 16.54 16.72
CA GLU A 29 9.39 17.99 16.93
C GLU A 29 8.38 18.63 15.96
N GLY A 30 7.43 19.35 16.57
CA GLY A 30 6.35 20.03 15.85
C GLY A 30 5.28 19.09 15.29
N PHE A 31 5.24 17.82 15.70
CA PHE A 31 4.03 16.99 15.63
C PHE A 31 3.22 17.18 16.93
N LYS A 32 1.91 16.98 16.83
CA LYS A 32 0.96 17.06 17.95
C LYS A 32 0.13 15.78 18.03
N GLU A 33 -0.34 15.42 19.20
CA GLU A 33 -1.25 14.28 19.36
C GLU A 33 -2.50 14.46 18.48
N LEU A 34 -2.98 13.35 17.90
CA LEU A 34 -4.23 13.33 17.17
C LEU A 34 -5.37 13.57 18.15
N VAL A 35 -6.18 14.59 17.86
CA VAL A 35 -7.47 14.81 18.51
C VAL A 35 -8.55 14.41 17.51
N ASP A 36 -9.41 13.47 17.90
CA ASP A 36 -10.54 13.05 17.07
C ASP A 36 -11.68 14.09 17.05
N LEU A 37 -12.75 13.82 16.30
CA LEU A 37 -13.88 14.74 16.18
C LEU A 37 -14.67 14.91 17.49
N LEU A 38 -14.54 13.98 18.43
CA LEU A 38 -15.19 14.01 19.75
C LEU A 38 -14.30 14.65 20.82
N GLY A 39 -13.08 15.07 20.45
CA GLY A 39 -12.12 15.68 21.37
C GLY A 39 -11.22 14.68 22.11
N ASN A 40 -11.26 13.38 21.78
CA ASN A 40 -10.39 12.40 22.41
C ASN A 40 -8.96 12.53 21.87
N ILE A 41 -8.00 12.48 22.79
CA ILE A 41 -6.57 12.56 22.47
C ILE A 41 -6.02 11.14 22.31
N HIS A 42 -5.37 10.89 21.18
CA HIS A 42 -4.66 9.66 20.89
C HIS A 42 -3.15 9.84 21.13
N ASN A 43 -2.69 9.45 22.32
CA ASN A 43 -1.30 9.63 22.75
C ASN A 43 -0.30 8.74 21.97
N ASP A 44 -0.78 7.81 21.15
CA ASP A 44 -0.02 6.89 20.29
C ASP A 44 0.02 7.33 18.82
N ILE A 45 -0.57 8.48 18.50
CA ILE A 45 -0.66 9.00 17.13
C ILE A 45 -0.31 10.48 17.13
N PHE A 46 0.77 10.81 16.43
CA PHE A 46 1.23 12.18 16.28
C PHE A 46 1.03 12.65 14.83
N ILE A 47 0.61 13.89 14.67
CA ILE A 47 0.23 14.48 13.40
C ILE A 47 0.94 15.81 13.20
N LYS A 48 1.38 16.05 11.96
CA LYS A 48 1.87 17.35 11.50
C LYS A 48 1.18 17.71 10.19
N GLU A 49 0.71 18.95 10.08
CA GLU A 49 0.26 19.49 8.80
C GLU A 49 1.36 20.34 8.18
N VAL A 50 1.68 20.05 6.93
CA VAL A 50 2.64 20.79 6.11
C VAL A 50 2.01 21.11 4.76
N THR A 51 2.64 21.98 3.98
CA THR A 51 2.19 22.28 2.61
C THR A 51 2.72 21.23 1.62
N ILE A 52 2.16 21.18 0.41
CA ILE A 52 2.69 20.31 -0.65
C ILE A 52 4.10 20.77 -1.07
N GLU A 53 4.41 22.05 -0.88
CA GLU A 53 5.70 22.67 -1.13
C GLU A 53 6.81 22.14 -0.21
N ASP A 54 6.47 21.79 1.03
CA ASP A 54 7.43 21.36 2.06
C ASP A 54 7.82 19.88 2.01
N VAL A 55 7.13 19.06 1.20
CA VAL A 55 7.38 17.62 1.11
C VAL A 55 8.25 17.28 -0.10
N ASP A 56 9.13 16.30 0.08
CA ASP A 56 10.09 15.87 -0.92
C ASP A 56 9.40 15.11 -2.06
N ILE A 57 8.43 14.25 -1.72
CA ILE A 57 7.57 13.53 -2.66
C ILE A 57 6.28 13.08 -1.97
N ILE A 58 5.21 12.95 -2.75
CA ILE A 58 3.99 12.24 -2.35
C ILE A 58 3.68 11.17 -3.39
N TYR A 59 3.38 9.96 -2.94
CA TYR A 59 3.04 8.86 -3.83
C TYR A 59 1.94 7.95 -3.25
N ASN A 60 1.22 7.27 -4.15
CA ASN A 60 0.41 6.11 -3.82
C ASN A 60 1.27 4.85 -3.93
N ILE A 61 1.03 3.88 -3.05
CA ILE A 61 1.49 2.51 -3.28
C ILE A 61 0.34 1.70 -3.87
N GLU A 62 0.63 1.07 -5.00
CA GLU A 62 -0.17 0.02 -5.62
C GLU A 62 0.62 -1.30 -5.61
N TYR A 63 -0.11 -2.41 -5.63
CA TYR A 63 0.49 -3.74 -5.67
C TYR A 63 -0.02 -4.54 -6.86
N LYS A 64 0.86 -5.35 -7.42
CA LYS A 64 0.54 -6.43 -8.37
C LYS A 64 1.18 -7.72 -7.89
N VAL A 65 0.65 -8.85 -8.33
CA VAL A 65 1.23 -10.17 -8.06
C VAL A 65 1.49 -10.85 -9.40
N ILE A 66 2.72 -11.32 -9.59
CA ILE A 66 3.06 -12.16 -10.74
C ILE A 66 2.77 -13.60 -10.34
N TYR A 67 1.88 -14.28 -11.04
CA TYR A 67 1.53 -15.68 -10.82
C TYR A 67 1.49 -16.42 -12.16
N LYS A 68 2.37 -17.42 -12.30
CA LYS A 68 2.57 -18.18 -13.55
C LYS A 68 2.80 -17.26 -14.76
N GLY A 69 3.65 -16.26 -14.59
CA GLY A 69 4.07 -15.30 -15.62
C GLY A 69 3.02 -14.24 -15.99
N ARG A 70 1.88 -14.15 -15.28
CA ARG A 70 0.86 -13.11 -15.47
C ARG A 70 0.68 -12.23 -14.26
N GLU A 71 0.33 -10.97 -14.50
CA GLU A 71 0.07 -10.00 -13.45
C GLU A 71 -1.40 -10.04 -13.01
N PHE A 72 -1.63 -10.08 -11.70
CA PHE A 72 -2.94 -10.01 -11.09
C PHE A 72 -2.98 -8.90 -10.03
N ILE A 73 -4.19 -8.44 -9.71
CA ILE A 73 -4.40 -7.48 -8.63
C ILE A 73 -4.58 -8.28 -7.33
N PRO A 74 -3.78 -8.07 -6.28
CA PRO A 74 -4.05 -8.63 -4.97
C PRO A 74 -5.27 -7.92 -4.35
N TRP A 75 -6.16 -8.69 -3.72
CA TRP A 75 -7.33 -8.15 -3.04
C TRP A 75 -6.95 -7.31 -1.81
N ALA A 76 -5.93 -7.74 -1.09
CA ALA A 76 -5.36 -7.04 0.04
C ALA A 76 -3.87 -7.39 0.17
N VAL A 77 -3.07 -6.45 0.68
CA VAL A 77 -1.65 -6.65 0.99
C VAL A 77 -1.43 -6.18 2.42
N GLY A 78 -0.89 -7.06 3.27
CA GLY A 78 -0.66 -6.75 4.69
C GLY A 78 -0.85 -7.96 5.60
N LYS A 79 -1.34 -7.72 6.81
CA LYS A 79 -1.43 -8.70 7.90
C LYS A 79 -2.13 -10.02 7.51
N PHE A 80 -3.20 -9.95 6.72
CA PHE A 80 -3.91 -11.15 6.26
C PHE A 80 -3.00 -12.16 5.54
N ILE A 81 -2.09 -11.68 4.68
CA ILE A 81 -1.14 -12.55 3.97
C ILE A 81 -0.14 -13.18 4.95
N LEU A 82 0.31 -12.42 5.96
CA LEU A 82 1.21 -12.94 7.00
C LEU A 82 0.54 -14.03 7.84
N ASP A 83 -0.72 -13.81 8.23
CA ASP A 83 -1.45 -14.72 9.10
C ASP A 83 -1.84 -16.02 8.37
N THR A 84 -2.16 -15.94 7.07
CA THR A 84 -2.66 -17.08 6.29
C THR A 84 -1.63 -17.77 5.42
N GLY A 85 -0.52 -17.09 5.09
CA GLY A 85 0.43 -17.56 4.08
C GLY A 85 -0.08 -17.43 2.63
N LYS A 86 -1.27 -16.85 2.42
CA LYS A 86 -1.96 -16.83 1.13
C LYS A 86 -2.18 -15.43 0.61
N ILE A 87 -2.21 -15.30 -0.72
CA ILE A 87 -2.57 -14.08 -1.42
C ILE A 87 -3.86 -14.33 -2.21
N THR A 88 -4.88 -13.50 -1.99
CA THR A 88 -6.09 -13.51 -2.80
C THR A 88 -5.85 -12.65 -4.05
N LEU A 89 -5.77 -13.28 -5.21
CA LEU A 89 -5.72 -12.65 -6.52
C LEU A 89 -7.12 -12.30 -7.00
N GLY A 90 -7.26 -11.21 -7.74
CA GLY A 90 -8.48 -10.75 -8.37
C GLY A 90 -8.29 -10.49 -9.86
N THR A 91 -9.33 -10.79 -10.65
CA THR A 91 -9.47 -10.37 -12.04
C THR A 91 -10.92 -10.09 -12.38
N ASN A 92 -11.14 -9.23 -13.37
CA ASN A 92 -12.46 -8.95 -13.94
C ASN A 92 -12.63 -9.58 -15.34
N ASP A 93 -11.61 -10.25 -15.86
CA ASP A 93 -11.65 -10.94 -17.15
C ASP A 93 -12.10 -12.41 -16.94
N GLU A 94 -13.24 -12.77 -17.53
CA GLU A 94 -13.79 -14.13 -17.40
C GLU A 94 -12.95 -15.20 -18.12
N LYS A 95 -12.29 -14.86 -19.24
CA LYS A 95 -11.43 -15.81 -19.96
C LYS A 95 -10.18 -16.10 -19.13
N GLU A 96 -9.59 -15.07 -18.55
CA GLU A 96 -8.46 -15.21 -17.63
C GLU A 96 -8.88 -15.99 -16.37
N ALA A 97 -10.03 -15.66 -15.80
CA ALA A 97 -10.56 -16.38 -14.65
C ALA A 97 -10.73 -17.88 -14.92
N ARG A 98 -11.23 -18.26 -16.09
CA ARG A 98 -11.35 -19.66 -16.51
C ARG A 98 -9.97 -20.31 -16.71
N LEU A 99 -9.04 -19.63 -17.37
CA LEU A 99 -7.69 -20.15 -17.64
C LEU A 99 -6.90 -20.46 -16.36
N TYR A 100 -7.07 -19.63 -15.32
CA TYR A 100 -6.34 -19.75 -14.06
C TYR A 100 -7.16 -20.39 -12.92
N ASN A 101 -8.37 -20.91 -13.22
CA ASN A 101 -9.29 -21.51 -12.25
C ASN A 101 -9.61 -20.58 -11.07
N PHE A 102 -10.02 -19.35 -11.36
CA PHE A 102 -10.58 -18.42 -10.38
C PHE A 102 -12.06 -18.77 -10.12
N LYS A 103 -12.52 -18.48 -8.91
CA LYS A 103 -13.93 -18.62 -8.52
C LYS A 103 -14.65 -17.31 -8.76
N LYS A 104 -15.82 -17.36 -9.41
CA LYS A 104 -16.71 -16.20 -9.53
C LYS A 104 -17.29 -15.88 -8.16
N VAL A 105 -17.21 -14.62 -7.75
CA VAL A 105 -17.72 -14.14 -6.45
C VAL A 105 -18.89 -13.19 -6.66
N GLU A 106 -18.79 -12.31 -7.66
CA GLU A 106 -19.85 -11.37 -8.06
C GLU A 106 -19.92 -11.28 -9.59
N GLN A 107 -20.82 -10.44 -10.11
CA GLN A 107 -20.85 -10.14 -11.53
C GLN A 107 -19.52 -9.48 -11.93
N PHE A 108 -18.78 -10.12 -12.84
CA PHE A 108 -17.46 -9.69 -13.30
C PHE A 108 -16.36 -9.64 -12.24
N VAL A 109 -16.54 -10.25 -11.06
CA VAL A 109 -15.49 -10.31 -10.03
C VAL A 109 -15.13 -11.77 -9.78
N PHE A 110 -13.87 -12.11 -10.07
CA PHE A 110 -13.32 -13.44 -9.88
C PHE A 110 -12.15 -13.38 -8.92
N LYS A 111 -12.07 -14.35 -8.01
CA LYS A 111 -11.00 -14.43 -7.01
C LYS A 111 -10.35 -15.80 -6.98
N LYS A 112 -9.06 -15.83 -6.61
CA LYS A 112 -8.31 -17.06 -6.36
C LYS A 112 -7.37 -16.84 -5.20
N GLU A 113 -7.35 -17.76 -4.25
CA GLU A 113 -6.28 -17.81 -3.26
C GLU A 113 -5.14 -18.69 -3.76
N VAL A 114 -3.92 -18.21 -3.57
CA VAL A 114 -2.67 -18.92 -3.88
C VAL A 114 -1.72 -18.79 -2.71
N GLU A 115 -0.87 -19.79 -2.49
CA GLU A 115 0.18 -19.68 -1.46
C GLU A 115 1.24 -18.67 -1.90
N ILE A 116 1.90 -18.00 -0.94
CA ILE A 116 3.03 -17.08 -1.23
C ILE A 116 4.12 -17.80 -2.00
N GLU A 117 4.35 -19.07 -1.71
CA GLU A 117 5.38 -19.89 -2.33
C GLU A 117 5.04 -20.29 -3.78
N GLU A 118 3.79 -20.14 -4.21
CA GLU A 118 3.33 -20.42 -5.58
C GLU A 118 3.35 -19.20 -6.50
N VAL A 119 3.51 -17.99 -5.97
CA VAL A 119 3.61 -16.77 -6.79
C VAL A 119 5.04 -16.59 -7.29
N ASP A 120 5.19 -15.90 -8.42
CA ASP A 120 6.52 -15.58 -8.96
C ASP A 120 7.10 -14.32 -8.29
N ALA A 121 6.27 -13.35 -7.92
CA ALA A 121 6.67 -12.16 -7.16
C ALA A 121 5.47 -11.32 -6.69
N LEU A 122 5.70 -10.51 -5.65
CA LEU A 122 4.90 -9.33 -5.34
C LEU A 122 5.59 -8.10 -5.95
N ILE A 123 4.84 -7.24 -6.64
CA ILE A 123 5.33 -5.99 -7.22
C ILE A 123 4.77 -4.83 -6.41
N GLU A 124 5.64 -4.00 -5.86
CA GLU A 124 5.30 -2.70 -5.28
C GLU A 124 5.49 -1.62 -6.35
N ILE A 125 4.47 -0.80 -6.57
CA ILE A 125 4.52 0.34 -7.49
C ILE A 125 4.27 1.61 -6.67
N LYS A 126 5.30 2.44 -6.55
CA LYS A 126 5.18 3.79 -5.98
C LYS A 126 4.90 4.76 -7.11
N LYS A 127 3.67 5.27 -7.14
CA LYS A 127 3.18 6.21 -8.14
C LYS A 127 3.16 7.62 -7.56
N PRO A 128 4.11 8.50 -7.95
CA PRO A 128 4.07 9.90 -7.55
C PRO A 128 2.75 10.55 -7.99
N ILE A 129 2.27 11.52 -7.20
CA ILE A 129 1.00 12.22 -7.47
C ILE A 129 1.17 13.73 -7.36
N LEU A 130 0.17 14.49 -7.82
CA LEU A 130 0.16 15.96 -7.78
C LEU A 130 1.36 16.52 -8.58
N LYS A 131 2.07 17.50 -8.04
CA LYS A 131 3.23 18.11 -8.70
C LYS A 131 4.40 17.13 -8.94
N PHE A 132 4.36 15.93 -8.36
CA PHE A 132 5.44 14.93 -8.44
C PHE A 132 5.26 13.93 -9.59
N GLU A 133 4.15 13.98 -10.34
CA GLU A 133 3.82 13.01 -11.39
C GLU A 133 4.91 12.86 -12.47
N SER A 134 5.68 13.92 -12.74
CA SER A 134 6.80 13.90 -13.70
C SER A 134 8.01 13.07 -13.25
N MET A 135 8.09 12.67 -11.97
CA MET A 135 9.20 11.86 -11.44
C MET A 135 9.16 10.40 -11.89
N GLY A 136 8.03 9.94 -12.45
CA GLY A 136 7.85 8.56 -12.91
C GLY A 136 7.59 7.56 -11.78
N GLU A 137 7.02 6.42 -12.15
CA GLU A 137 6.72 5.34 -11.20
C GLU A 137 8.00 4.60 -10.78
N GLN A 138 8.11 4.26 -9.50
CA GLN A 138 9.18 3.37 -9.01
C GLN A 138 8.59 1.99 -8.78
N VAL A 139 9.18 0.98 -9.43
CA VAL A 139 8.70 -0.40 -9.38
C VAL A 139 9.72 -1.27 -8.65
N THR A 140 9.28 -1.96 -7.61
CA THR A 140 10.10 -2.92 -6.86
C THR A 140 9.52 -4.31 -6.99
N ARG A 141 10.33 -5.26 -7.46
CA ARG A 141 10.00 -6.68 -7.48
C ARG A 141 10.46 -7.36 -6.19
N ILE A 142 9.55 -8.04 -5.51
CA ILE A 142 9.80 -8.75 -4.26
C ILE A 142 9.63 -10.24 -4.52
N GLU A 143 10.74 -10.97 -4.46
CA GLU A 143 10.76 -12.43 -4.65
C GLU A 143 10.01 -13.16 -3.51
N PRO A 144 9.42 -14.33 -3.77
CA PRO A 144 8.52 -15.02 -2.83
C PRO A 144 9.10 -15.20 -1.42
N LYS A 145 10.38 -15.59 -1.34
CA LYS A 145 11.11 -15.78 -0.07
C LYS A 145 11.20 -14.52 0.80
N TYR A 146 11.07 -13.32 0.21
CA TYR A 146 11.17 -12.05 0.93
C TYR A 146 9.82 -11.38 1.19
N ILE A 147 8.71 -11.92 0.65
CA ILE A 147 7.37 -11.32 0.80
C ILE A 147 6.99 -11.21 2.28
N LYS A 148 7.21 -12.26 3.09
CA LYS A 148 6.86 -12.23 4.53
C LYS A 148 7.65 -11.15 5.28
N ASP A 149 8.95 -11.02 5.01
CA ASP A 149 9.78 -10.01 5.68
C ASP A 149 9.44 -8.58 5.24
N TYR A 150 9.13 -8.40 3.94
CA TYR A 150 8.64 -7.14 3.43
C TYR A 150 7.32 -6.72 4.10
N LEU A 151 6.36 -7.64 4.22
CA LEU A 151 5.07 -7.37 4.85
C LEU A 151 5.19 -7.07 6.34
N LYS A 152 6.13 -7.69 7.06
CA LYS A 152 6.40 -7.36 8.47
C LYS A 152 6.84 -5.91 8.62
N LYS A 153 7.80 -5.47 7.80
CA LYS A 153 8.30 -4.08 7.80
C LYS A 153 7.24 -3.05 7.44
N LEU A 154 6.20 -3.44 6.70
CA LEU A 154 5.08 -2.56 6.36
C LEU A 154 4.10 -2.34 7.53
N LEU A 155 4.12 -3.23 8.53
CA LEU A 155 3.25 -3.18 9.70
C LEU A 155 3.93 -2.60 10.95
N GLU A 156 5.25 -2.43 10.91
CA GLU A 156 6.05 -1.70 11.91
C GLU A 156 5.85 -0.18 11.78
#